data_AF-A0A2K5QU28-F1
#
_entry.id   AF-A0A2K5QU28-F1
#
_cell.length_a   1.000
_cell.length_b   1.000
_cell.length_c   1.000
_cell.angle_alpha   90.00
_cell.angle_beta   90.00
_cell.angle_gamma   90.00
#
_symmetry.space_group_name_H-M   'P 1'
#
loop_
_entity.id
_entity.type
_entity.pdbx_description
1 polymer ?
#
loop_
_entity_poly.entity_id
_entity_poly.type
_entity_poly.pdbx_seq_one_letter_code
_entity_poly.pdbx_strand_id
1 'polypeptide(L)'
;RLDRLFILLDTGTTPVTRKAAAQQLGEVVKLHPHELNNLLSKVLIYLRSANWDTRIAAGQAVEAIVKNIPEWNPVPRTRQEPTSESSMEDSPTTDRLNFDRFDICRLLQHGASLLGSAGAEFEFQDEKSGEVDPKERIARQRKLLQKKLGLNMGEAIGMSTEELFNDEDLDYTPTSAALVNKQPVGKTYGSRSL
;
A
#
# COMPACT_ATOMS: atom_id res chain seq x y z
N ARG A 1 -16.40 -6.07 22.64
CA ARG A 1 -16.32 -4.71 23.27
C ARG A 1 -15.53 -3.76 22.39
N LEU A 2 -14.37 -4.18 21.87
CA LEU A 2 -13.56 -3.42 20.91
C LEU A 2 -14.31 -2.93 19.68
N ASP A 3 -15.13 -3.77 19.03
CA ASP A 3 -15.83 -3.38 17.80
C ASP A 3 -16.83 -2.23 18.02
N ARG A 4 -17.34 -2.07 19.25
CA ARG A 4 -18.18 -0.92 19.60
C ARG A 4 -17.40 0.39 19.60
N LEU A 5 -16.11 0.38 19.97
CA LEU A 5 -15.26 1.58 19.92
C LEU A 5 -15.03 2.04 18.48
N PHE A 6 -14.83 1.09 17.57
CA PHE A 6 -14.71 1.35 16.13
C PHE A 6 -16.02 1.88 15.54
N ILE A 7 -17.17 1.31 15.91
CA ILE A 7 -18.48 1.87 15.53
C ILE A 7 -18.65 3.28 16.08
N LEU A 8 -18.20 3.55 17.31
CA LEU A 8 -18.33 4.86 17.94
C LEU A 8 -17.42 5.92 17.31
N LEU A 9 -16.26 5.52 16.74
CA LEU A 9 -15.42 6.41 15.93
C LEU A 9 -16.17 6.93 14.70
N ASP A 10 -17.00 6.08 14.09
CA ASP A 10 -17.72 6.40 12.85
C ASP A 10 -19.07 7.07 13.10
N THR A 11 -19.88 6.48 13.98
CA THR A 11 -21.27 6.89 14.25
C THR A 11 -21.42 7.79 15.48
N GLY A 12 -20.31 8.12 16.15
CA GLY A 12 -20.33 9.02 17.31
C GLY A 12 -20.91 10.38 16.95
N THR A 13 -22.03 10.74 17.58
CA THR A 13 -22.81 11.95 17.26
C THR A 13 -22.11 13.25 17.64
N THR A 14 -21.12 13.20 18.53
CA THR A 14 -20.33 14.38 18.94
C THR A 14 -18.83 14.13 18.79
N PRO A 15 -18.04 15.18 18.53
CA PRO A 15 -16.57 15.08 18.52
C PRO A 15 -15.99 14.54 19.82
N VAL A 16 -16.60 14.86 20.96
CA VAL A 16 -16.17 14.40 22.28
C VAL A 16 -16.33 12.89 22.42
N THR A 17 -17.46 12.35 21.97
CA THR A 17 -17.73 10.91 22.00
C THR A 17 -16.74 10.14 21.12
N ARG A 18 -16.46 10.65 19.92
CA ARG A 18 -15.46 10.07 19.00
C ARG A 18 -14.06 10.09 19.60
N LYS A 19 -13.67 11.21 20.21
CA LYS A 19 -12.39 11.34 20.92
C LYS A 19 -12.28 10.39 22.11
N ALA A 20 -13.34 10.20 22.88
CA ALA A 20 -13.36 9.26 23.99
C ALA A 20 -13.16 7.80 23.51
N ALA A 21 -13.79 7.41 22.39
CA ALA A 21 -13.53 6.10 21.78
C ALA A 21 -12.08 5.95 21.31
N ALA A 22 -11.53 6.97 20.65
CA ALA A 22 -10.12 7.01 20.25
C ALA A 22 -9.18 6.81 21.46
N GLN A 23 -9.43 7.52 22.56
CA GLN A 23 -8.65 7.37 23.79
C GLN A 23 -8.74 5.96 24.37
N GLN A 24 -9.93 5.36 24.39
CA GLN A 24 -10.11 3.99 24.86
C GLN A 24 -9.37 2.97 24.00
N LEU A 25 -9.27 3.16 22.68
CA LEU A 25 -8.45 2.31 21.82
C LEU A 25 -6.97 2.38 22.19
N GLY A 26 -6.47 3.57 22.54
CA GLY A 26 -5.09 3.74 23.05
C GLY A 26 -4.84 2.99 24.36
N GLU A 27 -5.76 3.09 25.32
CA GLU A 27 -5.66 2.36 26.60
C GLU A 27 -5.69 0.83 26.41
N VAL A 28 -6.42 0.34 25.41
CA VAL A 28 -6.40 -1.10 25.06
C VAL A 28 -5.00 -1.55 24.63
N VAL A 29 -4.29 -0.76 23.82
CA VAL A 29 -2.90 -1.09 23.42
C VAL A 29 -1.96 -1.10 24.61
N LYS A 30 -2.14 -0.15 25.53
CA LYS A 30 -1.35 -0.08 26.76
C LYS A 30 -1.47 -1.35 27.62
N LEU A 31 -2.69 -1.87 27.75
CA LEU A 31 -2.97 -3.10 28.52
C LEU A 31 -2.66 -4.38 27.72
N HIS A 32 -2.79 -4.33 26.40
CA HIS A 32 -2.62 -5.48 25.50
C HIS A 32 -1.73 -5.11 24.29
N PRO A 33 -0.40 -4.99 24.47
CA PRO A 33 0.49 -4.53 23.39
C PRO A 33 0.49 -5.41 22.13
N HIS A 34 0.14 -6.69 22.25
CA HIS A 34 0.05 -7.63 21.13
C HIS A 34 -1.09 -7.31 20.15
N GLU A 35 -2.10 -6.55 20.58
CA GLU A 35 -3.23 -6.13 19.74
C GLU A 35 -2.89 -4.94 18.84
N LEU A 36 -1.69 -4.33 18.96
CA LEU A 36 -1.30 -3.12 18.24
C LEU A 36 -1.53 -3.23 16.72
N ASN A 37 -1.00 -4.29 16.08
CA ASN A 37 -1.10 -4.46 14.63
C ASN A 37 -2.55 -4.68 14.18
N ASN A 38 -3.34 -5.42 14.96
CA ASN A 38 -4.76 -5.66 14.70
C ASN A 38 -5.57 -4.36 14.78
N LEU A 39 -5.32 -3.56 15.82
CA LEU A 39 -5.96 -2.27 16.03
C LEU A 39 -5.61 -1.28 14.91
N LEU A 40 -4.33 -1.13 14.56
CA LEU A 40 -3.91 -0.25 13.47
C LEU A 40 -4.51 -0.67 12.13
N SER A 41 -4.57 -1.97 11.85
CA SER A 41 -5.19 -2.49 10.62
C SER A 41 -6.67 -2.12 10.53
N LYS A 42 -7.40 -2.18 11.65
CA LYS A 42 -8.80 -1.73 11.71
C LYS A 42 -8.93 -0.21 11.58
N VAL A 43 -8.12 0.57 12.29
CA VAL A 43 -8.12 2.05 12.21
C VAL A 43 -7.85 2.54 10.78
N LEU A 44 -6.99 1.83 10.03
CA LEU A 44 -6.66 2.17 8.64
C LEU A 44 -7.88 2.16 7.69
N ILE A 45 -8.90 1.35 7.99
CA ILE A 45 -10.16 1.35 7.23
C ILE A 45 -10.89 2.69 7.47
N TYR A 46 -10.93 3.17 8.71
CA TYR A 46 -11.60 4.43 9.07
C TYR A 46 -10.85 5.69 8.60
N LEU A 47 -9.53 5.65 8.50
CA LEU A 47 -8.73 6.73 7.88
C LEU A 47 -9.09 6.96 6.41
N ARG A 48 -9.63 5.93 5.75
CA ARG A 48 -10.07 5.96 4.34
C ARG A 48 -11.58 6.16 4.20
N SER A 49 -12.30 6.45 5.29
CA SER A 49 -13.74 6.72 5.23
C SER A 49 -14.04 7.96 4.38
N ALA A 50 -15.12 7.94 3.62
CA ALA A 50 -15.63 9.12 2.90
C ALA A 50 -16.05 10.24 3.86
N ASN A 51 -16.44 9.90 5.09
CA ASN A 51 -16.84 10.86 6.11
C ASN A 51 -15.61 11.57 6.71
N TRP A 52 -15.55 12.90 6.53
CA TRP A 52 -14.50 13.76 7.06
C TRP A 52 -14.28 13.56 8.57
N ASP A 53 -15.36 13.55 9.34
CA ASP A 53 -15.24 13.49 10.79
C ASP A 53 -14.72 12.12 11.27
N THR A 54 -15.11 11.04 10.58
CA THR A 54 -14.60 9.70 10.85
C THR A 54 -13.09 9.65 10.61
N ARG A 55 -12.58 10.33 9.57
CA ARG A 55 -11.13 10.45 9.33
C ARG A 55 -10.41 11.20 10.45
N ILE A 56 -11.00 12.29 10.94
CA ILE A 56 -10.46 13.05 12.08
C ILE A 56 -10.41 12.18 13.34
N ALA A 57 -11.49 11.46 13.64
CA ALA A 57 -11.57 10.57 14.79
C ALA A 57 -10.57 9.40 14.70
N ALA A 58 -10.42 8.81 13.51
CA ALA A 58 -9.43 7.77 13.26
C ALA A 58 -8.00 8.28 13.45
N GLY A 59 -7.69 9.50 13.00
CA GLY A 59 -6.39 10.14 13.26
C GLY A 59 -6.12 10.32 14.76
N GLN A 60 -7.12 10.75 15.53
CA GLN A 60 -7.02 10.84 16.98
C GLN A 60 -6.82 9.46 17.64
N ALA A 61 -7.41 8.40 17.08
CA ALA A 61 -7.18 7.03 17.54
C ALA A 61 -5.73 6.59 17.31
N VAL A 62 -5.15 6.89 16.14
CA VAL A 62 -3.73 6.63 15.88
C VAL A 62 -2.85 7.38 16.88
N GLU A 63 -3.11 8.67 17.12
CA GLU A 63 -2.38 9.47 18.11
C GLU A 63 -2.45 8.83 19.51
N ALA A 64 -3.64 8.46 19.97
CA ALA A 64 -3.85 7.85 21.28
C ALA A 64 -3.17 6.47 21.41
N ILE A 65 -3.15 5.69 20.33
CA ILE A 65 -2.43 4.42 20.26
C ILE A 65 -0.93 4.66 20.37
N VAL A 66 -0.36 5.52 19.53
CA VAL A 66 1.09 5.77 19.47
C VAL A 66 1.62 6.33 20.79
N LYS A 67 0.86 7.19 21.49
CA LYS A 67 1.23 7.70 22.82
C LYS A 67 1.44 6.61 23.89
N ASN A 68 0.86 5.44 23.70
CA ASN A 68 0.97 4.32 24.64
C ASN A 68 2.03 3.29 24.23
N ILE A 69 2.71 3.49 23.10
CA ILE A 69 3.79 2.61 22.63
C ILE A 69 5.11 3.15 23.19
N PRO A 70 6.00 2.29 23.74
CA PRO A 70 7.31 2.72 24.18
C PRO A 70 8.13 3.28 23.01
N GLU A 71 8.92 4.32 23.28
CA GLU A 71 9.79 4.92 22.28
C GLU A 71 10.80 3.90 21.75
N TRP A 72 10.92 3.82 20.43
CA TRP A 72 11.89 2.94 19.79
C TRP A 72 13.28 3.58 19.84
N ASN A 73 14.15 3.05 20.68
CA ASN A 73 15.55 3.48 20.81
C ASN A 73 16.51 2.34 20.43
N PRO A 74 16.86 2.19 19.13
CA PRO A 74 17.82 1.17 18.72
C PRO A 74 19.24 1.56 19.16
N VAL A 75 19.97 0.61 19.75
CA VAL A 75 21.41 0.82 20.03
C VAL A 75 22.13 1.02 18.69
N PRO A 76 22.89 2.11 18.49
CA PRO A 76 23.66 2.31 17.28
C PRO A 76 24.61 1.13 17.09
N ARG A 77 24.50 0.42 15.96
CA ARG A 77 25.49 -0.59 15.61
C ARG A 77 26.78 0.16 15.32
N THR A 78 27.79 0.01 16.19
CA THR A 78 29.15 0.47 15.92
C THR A 78 29.60 -0.20 14.63
N ARG A 79 29.81 0.59 13.58
CA ARG A 79 30.38 0.12 12.31
C ARG A 79 31.73 -0.50 12.64
N GLN A 80 31.82 -1.83 12.71
CA GLN A 80 33.09 -2.52 12.79
C GLN A 80 33.77 -2.37 11.42
N GLU A 81 35.06 -2.05 11.46
CA GLU A 81 35.96 -1.90 10.31
C GLU A 81 35.85 -3.09 9.34
N PRO A 82 36.05 -2.89 8.03
CA PRO A 82 35.80 -3.91 7.02
C PRO A 82 36.92 -4.94 7.03
N THR A 83 36.75 -6.02 7.81
CA THR A 83 37.45 -7.27 7.52
C THR A 83 36.74 -7.98 6.37
N SER A 84 37.51 -8.19 5.32
CA SER A 84 37.17 -8.79 4.05
C SER A 84 36.36 -10.09 4.17
N GLU A 85 35.52 -10.26 3.15
CA GLU A 85 34.87 -11.50 2.67
C GLU A 85 33.41 -11.74 3.12
N SER A 86 32.53 -11.73 2.11
CA SER A 86 31.16 -12.22 2.09
C SER A 86 30.10 -11.41 2.85
N SER A 87 29.58 -10.39 2.19
CA SER A 87 28.14 -10.25 1.88
C SER A 87 28.01 -9.05 0.95
N MET A 88 27.34 -9.24 -0.19
CA MET A 88 26.83 -8.13 -0.96
C MET A 88 25.92 -7.32 -0.02
N GLU A 89 26.42 -6.22 0.53
CA GLU A 89 25.58 -5.21 1.14
C GLU A 89 24.69 -4.66 0.02
N ASP A 90 23.49 -5.22 -0.11
CA ASP A 90 22.37 -4.59 -0.79
C ASP A 90 22.13 -3.28 -0.06
N SER A 91 22.83 -2.22 -0.47
CA SER A 91 22.80 -0.92 0.19
C SER A 91 21.41 -0.31 -0.04
N PRO A 92 20.53 -0.21 0.97
CA PRO A 92 19.19 0.36 0.81
C PRO A 92 19.25 1.91 0.75
N THR A 93 20.43 2.48 0.53
CA THR A 93 20.69 3.92 0.60
C THR A 93 20.38 4.63 -0.71
N THR A 94 20.44 3.93 -1.85
CA THR A 94 20.14 4.50 -3.16
C THR A 94 18.64 4.74 -3.38
N ASP A 95 17.78 4.00 -2.67
CA ASP A 95 16.31 4.08 -2.78
C ASP A 95 15.69 5.15 -1.84
N ARG A 96 16.52 5.91 -1.12
CA ARG A 96 16.07 6.96 -0.20
C ARG A 96 16.11 8.33 -0.86
N LEU A 97 15.00 9.07 -0.74
CA LEU A 97 14.94 10.47 -1.13
C LEU A 97 15.85 11.30 -0.21
N ASN A 98 16.66 12.18 -0.80
CA ASN A 98 17.54 13.09 -0.09
C ASN A 98 17.12 14.53 -0.37
N PHE A 99 17.04 15.36 0.68
CA PHE A 99 16.69 16.77 0.56
C PHE A 99 17.68 17.54 -0.33
N ASP A 100 18.98 17.21 -0.25
CA ASP A 100 20.03 17.87 -1.05
C ASP A 100 19.87 17.66 -2.56
N ARG A 101 19.17 16.60 -2.97
CA ARG A 101 18.94 16.24 -4.37
C ARG A 101 17.50 16.49 -4.82
N PHE A 102 16.67 17.08 -3.95
CA PHE A 102 15.28 17.37 -4.24
C PHE A 102 15.16 18.68 -5.02
N ASP A 103 14.64 18.60 -6.25
CA ASP A 103 14.41 19.75 -7.12
C ASP A 103 12.91 20.01 -7.28
N ILE A 104 12.44 21.11 -6.70
CA ILE A 104 11.03 21.51 -6.75
C ILE A 104 10.59 21.95 -8.16
N CYS A 105 11.49 22.57 -8.94
CA CYS A 105 11.17 23.01 -10.29
C CYS A 105 10.90 21.80 -11.19
N ARG A 106 11.76 20.78 -11.08
CA ARG A 106 11.57 19.49 -11.77
C ARG A 106 10.26 18.81 -11.35
N LEU A 107 9.98 18.76 -10.04
CA LEU A 107 8.73 18.18 -9.53
C LEU A 107 7.49 18.90 -10.06
N LEU A 108 7.50 20.23 -10.15
CA LEU A 108 6.35 20.99 -10.65
C LEU A 108 6.14 20.85 -12.16
N GLN A 109 7.21 20.59 -12.92
CA GLN A 109 7.14 20.42 -14.38
C GLN A 109 6.74 19.00 -14.79
N HIS A 110 7.21 17.98 -14.07
CA HIS A 110 7.07 16.58 -14.46
C HIS A 110 6.24 15.74 -13.48
N GLY A 111 5.95 16.26 -12.30
CA GLY A 111 5.17 15.55 -11.29
C GLY A 111 3.69 15.44 -11.67
N ALA A 112 3.09 14.30 -11.31
CA ALA A 112 1.67 14.08 -11.47
C ALA A 112 0.85 15.01 -10.57
N SER A 113 -0.15 15.67 -11.14
CA SER A 113 -1.05 16.54 -10.37
C SER A 113 -1.95 15.71 -9.45
N LEU A 114 -1.80 15.88 -8.14
CA LEU A 114 -2.67 15.28 -7.13
C LEU A 114 -3.95 16.13 -7.01
N LEU A 115 -4.99 15.74 -7.76
CA LEU A 115 -6.30 16.39 -7.73
C LEU A 115 -7.20 15.83 -6.63
N GLY A 116 -8.44 16.33 -6.54
CA GLY A 116 -9.43 15.86 -5.57
C GLY A 116 -9.59 14.34 -5.62
N SER A 117 -9.24 13.71 -4.50
CA SER A 117 -9.39 12.26 -4.30
C SER A 117 -10.86 11.86 -4.43
N ALA A 118 -11.17 11.01 -5.41
CA ALA A 118 -12.49 10.37 -5.52
C ALA A 118 -12.57 9.10 -4.65
N GLY A 119 -11.50 8.73 -3.95
CA GLY A 119 -11.40 7.53 -3.12
C GLY A 119 -11.04 6.25 -3.89
N ALA A 120 -11.14 6.27 -5.23
CA ALA A 120 -10.84 5.14 -6.11
C ALA A 120 -9.37 4.71 -6.06
N GLU A 121 -8.44 5.63 -5.75
CA GLU A 121 -7.02 5.30 -5.61
C GLU A 121 -6.70 4.46 -4.36
N PHE A 122 -7.67 4.29 -3.45
CA PHE A 122 -7.56 3.44 -2.26
C PHE A 122 -8.42 2.18 -2.36
N GLU A 123 -9.21 2.06 -3.42
CA GLU A 123 -10.07 0.91 -3.75
C GLU A 123 -9.26 -0.29 -4.25
N PHE A 124 -7.93 -0.17 -4.37
CA PHE A 124 -7.00 -1.30 -4.46
C PHE A 124 -6.97 -2.11 -3.16
N GLN A 125 -8.14 -2.60 -2.75
CA GLN A 125 -8.35 -3.66 -1.80
C GLN A 125 -8.68 -4.91 -2.60
N ASP A 126 -7.78 -5.91 -2.50
CA ASP A 126 -8.05 -7.29 -2.86
C ASP A 126 -8.65 -7.52 -4.26
N GLU A 127 -7.86 -7.24 -5.31
CA GLU A 127 -7.89 -8.15 -6.45
C GLU A 127 -7.54 -9.54 -5.89
N LYS A 128 -8.55 -10.39 -5.94
CA LYS A 128 -8.59 -11.73 -5.36
C LYS A 128 -7.52 -12.62 -5.99
N SER A 129 -6.31 -12.56 -5.49
CA SER A 129 -5.34 -13.63 -5.65
C SER A 129 -4.26 -13.44 -4.60
N GLY A 130 -4.13 -14.42 -3.71
CA GLY A 130 -3.02 -14.53 -2.76
C GLY A 130 -1.71 -14.86 -3.47
N GLU A 131 -1.38 -14.17 -4.56
CA GLU A 131 -0.34 -14.56 -5.52
C GLU A 131 0.75 -13.50 -5.73
N VAL A 132 0.58 -12.28 -5.20
CA VAL A 132 1.65 -11.27 -5.21
C VAL A 132 2.29 -11.17 -3.83
N ASP A 133 3.59 -11.45 -3.74
CA ASP A 133 4.36 -11.31 -2.51
C ASP A 133 4.26 -9.86 -1.98
N PRO A 134 4.01 -9.66 -0.67
CA PRO A 134 3.90 -8.32 -0.09
C PRO A 134 5.09 -7.39 -0.40
N LYS A 135 6.30 -7.93 -0.57
CA LYS A 135 7.49 -7.12 -0.92
C LYS A 135 7.41 -6.63 -2.36
N GLU A 136 6.95 -7.48 -3.28
CA GLU A 136 6.77 -7.11 -4.68
C GLU A 136 5.72 -6.01 -4.85
N ARG A 137 4.59 -6.11 -4.11
CA ARG A 137 3.58 -5.06 -4.09
C ARG A 137 4.14 -3.71 -3.63
N ILE A 138 4.94 -3.71 -2.55
CA ILE A 138 5.58 -2.48 -2.04
C ILE A 138 6.59 -1.94 -3.07
N ALA A 139 7.40 -2.80 -3.69
CA ALA A 139 8.36 -2.39 -4.72
C ALA A 139 7.66 -1.75 -5.92
N ARG A 140 6.52 -2.31 -6.35
CA ARG A 140 5.69 -1.76 -7.44
C ARG A 140 5.15 -0.38 -7.08
N GLN A 141 4.58 -0.22 -5.87
CA GLN A 141 4.08 1.06 -5.39
C GLN A 141 5.19 2.12 -5.29
N ARG A 142 6.42 1.73 -4.91
CA ARG A 142 7.59 2.63 -4.90
C ARG A 142 7.99 3.09 -6.30
N LYS A 143 8.08 2.17 -7.26
CA LYS A 143 8.40 2.50 -8.65
C LYS A 143 7.37 3.45 -9.26
N LEU A 144 6.09 3.18 -9.02
CA LEU A 144 4.98 4.06 -9.41
C LEU A 144 5.10 5.44 -8.77
N LEU A 145 5.48 5.52 -7.49
CA LEU A 145 5.68 6.79 -6.80
C LEU A 145 6.84 7.58 -7.41
N GLN A 146 7.99 6.95 -7.67
CA GLN A 146 9.13 7.60 -8.32
C GLN A 146 8.79 8.14 -9.71
N LYS A 147 7.99 7.39 -10.49
CA LYS A 147 7.41 7.84 -11.76
C LYS A 147 6.51 9.06 -11.57
N LYS A 148 5.53 8.97 -10.66
CA LYS A 148 4.57 10.07 -10.38
C LYS A 148 5.25 11.34 -9.85
N LEU A 149 6.40 11.23 -9.22
CA LEU A 149 7.17 12.38 -8.74
C LEU A 149 8.15 12.93 -9.79
N GLY A 150 8.24 12.35 -11.00
CA GLY A 150 9.20 12.77 -12.03
C GLY A 150 10.67 12.53 -11.63
N LEU A 151 10.90 11.55 -10.74
CA LEU A 151 12.20 11.23 -10.15
C LEU A 151 12.88 10.02 -10.82
N ASN A 152 12.28 9.45 -11.86
CA ASN A 152 12.83 8.28 -12.54
C ASN A 152 14.16 8.61 -13.23
N MET A 153 15.16 7.73 -13.04
CA MET A 153 16.50 7.88 -13.65
C MET A 153 16.46 7.93 -15.18
N GLY A 154 15.47 7.31 -15.83
CA GLY A 154 15.33 7.33 -17.29
C GLY A 154 15.15 8.75 -17.83
N GLU A 155 14.28 9.55 -17.22
CA GLU A 155 14.10 10.97 -17.55
C GLU A 155 15.34 11.80 -17.23
N ALA A 156 16.06 11.46 -16.14
CA ALA A 156 17.32 12.14 -15.79
C ALA A 156 18.45 11.89 -16.81
N ILE A 157 18.36 10.82 -17.60
CA ILE A 157 19.30 10.47 -18.67
C ILE A 157 18.80 10.95 -20.06
N GLY A 158 17.61 11.57 -20.13
CA GLY A 158 17.03 12.04 -21.39
C GLY A 158 16.36 10.94 -22.21
N MET A 159 16.04 9.79 -21.60
CA MET A 159 15.23 8.74 -22.21
C MET A 159 13.80 8.82 -21.66
N SER A 160 12.81 9.05 -22.53
CA SER A 160 11.41 8.90 -22.13
C SER A 160 11.15 7.43 -21.79
N THR A 161 10.77 7.17 -20.54
CA THR A 161 10.36 5.82 -20.11
C THR A 161 8.92 5.49 -20.50
N GLU A 162 8.19 6.45 -21.06
CA GLU A 162 6.80 6.29 -21.51
C GLU A 162 6.70 5.32 -22.69
N GLU A 163 7.73 5.24 -23.53
CA GLU A 163 7.80 4.28 -24.64
C GLU A 163 8.30 2.89 -24.21
N LEU A 164 8.83 2.75 -22.99
CA LEU A 164 9.41 1.50 -22.49
C LEU A 164 8.51 0.75 -21.50
N PHE A 165 7.73 1.46 -20.69
CA PHE A 165 6.75 0.88 -19.77
C PHE A 165 5.55 1.82 -19.57
N ASN A 166 4.38 1.39 -20.02
CA ASN A 166 3.11 2.05 -19.76
C ASN A 166 2.48 1.58 -18.44
N ASP A 167 1.48 2.31 -17.96
CA ASP A 167 0.78 1.92 -16.73
C ASP A 167 0.11 0.54 -16.88
N GLU A 168 -0.31 0.19 -18.11
CA GLU A 168 -0.82 -1.14 -18.48
C GLU A 168 0.25 -2.25 -18.41
N ASP A 169 1.54 -1.95 -18.59
CA ASP A 169 2.63 -2.95 -18.47
C ASP A 169 2.92 -3.31 -17.01
N LEU A 170 2.38 -2.54 -16.05
CA LEU A 170 2.47 -2.80 -14.62
C LEU A 170 1.23 -3.54 -14.08
N ASP A 171 0.19 -3.63 -14.91
CA ASP A 171 -1.00 -4.43 -14.67
C ASP A 171 -0.75 -5.85 -15.20
N TYR A 172 -0.53 -6.78 -14.28
CA TYR A 172 -0.49 -8.19 -14.65
C TYR A 172 -1.92 -8.66 -14.95
N THR A 173 -2.31 -8.61 -16.22
CA THR A 173 -3.42 -9.43 -16.70
C THR A 173 -2.86 -10.82 -16.97
N PRO A 174 -3.27 -11.88 -16.25
CA PRO A 174 -2.89 -13.23 -16.66
C PRO A 174 -3.48 -13.45 -18.06
N THR A 175 -2.61 -13.50 -19.07
CA THR A 175 -2.98 -13.93 -20.42
C THR A 175 -3.68 -15.26 -20.28
N SER A 176 -5.00 -15.26 -20.45
CA SER A 176 -5.79 -16.47 -20.53
C SER A 176 -5.25 -17.25 -21.72
N ALA A 177 -4.41 -18.25 -21.43
CA ALA A 177 -3.95 -19.20 -22.42
C ALA A 177 -5.18 -19.70 -23.17
N ALA A 178 -5.23 -19.39 -24.45
CA ALA A 178 -6.32 -19.74 -25.34
C ALA A 178 -6.69 -21.21 -25.14
N LEU A 179 -7.89 -21.44 -24.58
CA LEU A 179 -8.52 -22.75 -24.61
C LEU A 179 -8.75 -23.08 -26.09
N VAL A 180 -7.82 -23.85 -26.67
CA VAL A 180 -7.97 -24.50 -27.97
C VAL A 180 -9.23 -25.34 -27.89
N ASN A 181 -10.28 -24.82 -28.50
CA ASN A 181 -11.60 -25.42 -28.55
C ASN A 181 -11.55 -26.66 -29.45
N LYS A 182 -11.27 -27.84 -28.88
CA LYS A 182 -11.45 -29.11 -29.59
C LYS A 182 -12.95 -29.41 -29.67
N GLN A 183 -13.55 -29.14 -30.83
CA GLN A 183 -14.91 -29.56 -31.15
C GLN A 183 -15.08 -31.08 -30.99
N PRO A 184 -16.17 -31.57 -30.36
CA PRO A 184 -16.56 -32.97 -30.47
C PRO A 184 -17.28 -33.21 -31.80
N VAL A 185 -16.69 -34.06 -32.64
CA VAL A 185 -17.27 -34.60 -33.89
C VAL A 185 -18.56 -35.38 -33.59
N GLY A 186 -19.58 -35.12 -34.40
CA GLY A 186 -20.97 -35.53 -34.20
C GLY A 186 -21.29 -37.02 -34.35
N LYS A 187 -22.41 -37.40 -33.75
CA LYS A 187 -23.14 -38.64 -33.99
C LYS A 187 -24.13 -38.42 -35.14
N THR A 188 -24.01 -39.19 -36.23
CA THR A 188 -25.08 -39.35 -37.22
C THR A 188 -25.13 -40.79 -37.75
N TYR A 189 -26.28 -41.42 -37.49
CA TYR A 189 -27.01 -42.43 -38.25
C TYR A 189 -26.30 -43.69 -38.77
N GLY A 190 -26.56 -44.80 -38.06
CA GLY A 190 -26.50 -46.15 -38.64
C GLY A 190 -27.87 -46.56 -39.16
N SER A 191 -27.99 -46.68 -40.49
CA SER A 191 -29.07 -47.39 -41.17
C SER A 191 -28.46 -48.17 -42.32
N ARG A 192 -28.53 -49.51 -42.29
CA ARG A 192 -28.70 -50.31 -43.51
C ARG A 192 -29.14 -51.73 -43.16
N SER A 193 -30.37 -52.03 -43.56
CA SER A 193 -30.91 -53.37 -43.73
C SER A 193 -30.12 -54.15 -44.79
N LEU A 194 -29.95 -55.45 -44.56
CA LEU A 194 -30.43 -56.55 -45.40
C LEU A 194 -30.53 -57.81 -44.53
#